data_AF-K1S924-F1
#
_entry.id   AF-K1S924-F1
#
_cell.length_a   1.000
_cell.length_b   1.000
_cell.length_c   1.000
_cell.angle_alpha   90.00
_cell.angle_beta   90.00
_cell.angle_gamma   90.00
#
_symmetry.space_group_name_H-M   'P 1'
#
loop_
_entity.id
_entity.type
_entity.pdbx_description
1 polymer ?
#
loop_
_entity_poly.entity_id
_entity_poly.type
_entity_poly.pdbx_seq_one_letter_code
_entity_poly.pdbx_strand_id
1 'polypeptide(L)' 'MKKLNVLVMGLLLPMLAAAQTIKSPNGNVSVTFSLTEKGQPTYEMSYKGKTVCKPS' A
#
# COMPACT_ATOMS: atom_id res chain seq x y z
N MET A 1 19.58 25.83 -11.11
CA MET A 1 19.35 25.16 -9.81
C MET A 1 17.87 24.92 -9.51
N LYS A 2 16.99 25.94 -9.53
CA LYS A 2 15.54 25.74 -9.27
C LYS A 2 14.84 24.72 -10.19
N LYS A 3 15.19 24.73 -11.48
CA LYS A 3 14.56 23.84 -12.50
C LYS A 3 14.92 22.37 -12.31
N LEU A 4 16.15 22.11 -11.85
CA LEU A 4 16.63 20.76 -11.54
C LEU A 4 15.98 20.23 -10.25
N ASN A 5 15.80 21.07 -9.23
CA ASN A 5 15.08 20.67 -8.02
C ASN A 5 13.62 20.29 -8.28
N VAL A 6 12.92 21.01 -9.16
CA VAL A 6 11.54 20.67 -9.54
C VAL A 6 11.47 19.34 -10.29
N LEU A 7 12.44 19.05 -11.17
CA LEU A 7 12.54 17.78 -11.89
C LEU A 7 12.77 16.61 -10.93
N VAL A 8 13.67 16.77 -9.96
CA VAL A 8 13.96 15.76 -8.93
C VAL A 8 12.74 15.50 -8.04
N MET A 9 11.97 16.54 -7.71
CA MET A 9 10.74 16.42 -6.92
C MET A 9 9.64 15.63 -7.68
N GLY A 10 9.52 15.85 -8.99
CA GLY A 10 8.54 15.14 -9.84
C GLY A 10 8.84 13.64 -10.00
N LEU A 11 10.13 13.28 -10.01
CA LEU A 11 10.58 11.87 -10.11
C LEU A 11 10.25 11.03 -8.87
N LEU A 12 9.98 11.65 -7.71
CA LEU A 12 9.69 10.96 -6.45
C LEU A 12 8.19 10.68 -6.22
N LEU A 13 7.30 11.31 -7.00
CA LEU A 13 5.84 11.13 -6.89
C LEU A 13 5.33 9.69 -7.12
N PRO A 14 5.91 8.87 -8.01
CA PRO A 14 5.42 7.50 -8.25
C PRO A 14 5.53 6.57 -7.05
N MET A 15 6.37 6.90 -6.05
CA MET A 15 6.56 6.08 -4.84
C MET A 15 5.34 6.07 -3.90
N LEU A 16 4.37 6.96 -4.11
CA LEU A 16 3.15 7.05 -3.29
C LEU A 16 2.09 6.00 -3.65
N ALA A 17 2.25 5.26 -4.74
CA ALA A 17 1.33 4.19 -5.16
C ALA A 17 1.58 2.84 -4.46
N ALA A 18 2.20 2.85 -3.27
CA ALA A 18 2.44 1.65 -2.49
C ALA A 18 1.16 1.18 -1.77
N ALA A 19 0.90 -0.13 -1.85
CA ALA A 19 -0.16 -0.81 -1.11
C ALA A 19 -0.16 -0.40 0.37
N GLN A 20 -1.30 0.11 0.87
CA GLN A 20 -1.42 0.60 2.24
C GLN A 20 -1.81 -0.53 3.18
N THR A 21 -1.03 -0.70 4.26
CA THR A 21 -1.35 -1.66 5.33
C THR A 21 -1.85 -0.91 6.56
N ILE A 22 -3.05 -1.24 7.02
CA ILE A 22 -3.69 -0.67 8.21
C ILE A 22 -3.69 -1.72 9.32
N LYS A 23 -3.34 -1.32 10.54
CA LYS A 23 -3.33 -2.19 11.71
C LYS A 23 -4.38 -1.77 12.73
N SER A 24 -5.01 -2.74 13.38
CA SER A 24 -5.88 -2.46 14.52
C SER A 24 -5.09 -1.84 15.68
N PRO A 25 -5.71 -1.10 16.61
CA PRO A 25 -5.02 -0.44 17.73
C PRO A 25 -4.13 -1.38 18.58
N ASN A 26 -4.53 -2.63 18.73
CA ASN A 26 -3.77 -3.65 19.47
C ASN A 26 -2.79 -4.46 18.59
N GLY A 27 -2.65 -4.12 17.31
CA GLY A 27 -1.74 -4.75 16.35
C GLY A 27 -2.10 -6.18 15.90
N ASN A 28 -3.18 -6.78 16.40
CA ASN A 28 -3.51 -8.17 16.09
C ASN A 28 -4.09 -8.35 14.68
N VAL A 29 -4.79 -7.36 14.14
CA VAL A 29 -5.34 -7.39 12.78
C VAL A 29 -4.50 -6.50 11.89
N SER A 30 -4.11 -7.01 10.73
CA SER A 30 -3.52 -6.21 9.64
C SER A 30 -4.31 -6.42 8.36
N VAL A 31 -4.69 -5.34 7.71
CA VAL A 31 -5.37 -5.33 6.41
C VAL A 31 -4.49 -4.61 5.41
N THR A 32 -4.20 -5.25 4.29
CA THR A 32 -3.38 -4.67 3.21
C THR A 32 -4.23 -4.49 1.97
N PHE A 33 -4.32 -3.26 1.49
CA PHE A 33 -5.04 -2.91 0.27
C PHE A 33 -4.07 -2.83 -0.91
N SER A 34 -4.45 -3.45 -2.02
CA SER A 34 -3.67 -3.44 -3.25
C SER A 34 -4.59 -3.40 -4.47
N LEU A 35 -3.99 -3.24 -5.65
CA LEU A 35 -4.69 -3.40 -6.92
C LEU A 35 -4.25 -4.71 -7.57
N THR A 36 -5.18 -5.41 -8.21
CA THR A 36 -4.85 -6.52 -9.12
C THR A 36 -4.13 -5.99 -10.36
N GLU A 37 -3.56 -6.89 -11.18
CA GLU A 37 -2.92 -6.52 -12.45
C GLU A 37 -3.85 -5.74 -13.40
N LYS A 38 -5.17 -5.95 -13.27
CA LYS A 38 -6.20 -5.23 -14.04
C LYS A 38 -6.61 -3.89 -13.40
N GLY A 39 -5.92 -3.47 -12.33
CA GLY A 39 -6.22 -2.25 -11.59
C GLY A 39 -7.45 -2.34 -10.69
N GLN A 40 -7.98 -3.53 -10.40
CA GLN A 40 -9.14 -3.68 -9.53
C GLN A 40 -8.70 -3.67 -8.06
N PRO A 41 -9.38 -2.94 -7.16
CA PRO A 41 -9.04 -2.95 -5.74
C PRO A 41 -9.28 -4.32 -5.12
N THR A 42 -8.31 -4.79 -4.35
CA THR A 42 -8.38 -6.03 -3.56
C THR A 42 -7.79 -5.81 -2.17
N TYR A 43 -8.00 -6.77 -1.28
CA TYR A 43 -7.48 -6.73 0.08
C TYR A 43 -7.10 -8.11 0.59
N GLU A 44 -6.13 -8.13 1.50
CA GLU A 44 -5.80 -9.29 2.32
C GLU A 44 -5.88 -8.93 3.80
N MET A 45 -6.20 -9.91 4.64
CA MET A 45 -6.26 -9.72 6.09
C MET A 45 -5.50 -10.84 6.81
N SER A 46 -4.71 -10.44 7.80
CA SER A 46 -4.12 -11.35 8.76
C SER A 46 -4.58 -11.06 10.18
N TYR A 47 -4.69 -12.13 10.99
CA TYR A 47 -4.89 -12.07 12.43
C TYR A 47 -3.71 -12.75 13.13
N LYS A 48 -3.00 -12.01 13.98
CA LYS A 48 -1.80 -12.46 14.70
C LYS A 48 -0.77 -13.11 13.76
N GLY A 49 -0.57 -12.50 12.59
CA GLY A 49 0.36 -12.99 11.57
C GLY A 49 -0.12 -14.20 10.76
N LYS A 50 -1.33 -14.70 11.00
CA LYS A 50 -1.93 -15.78 10.19
C LYS A 50 -2.90 -15.19 9.18
N THR A 51 -2.76 -15.56 7.91
CA THR A 51 -3.70 -15.15 6.85
C THR A 51 -5.09 -15.71 7.14
N VAL A 52 -6.09 -14.82 7.17
CA VAL A 52 -7.51 -15.16 7.37
C VAL A 52 -8.31 -14.93 6.10
N CYS A 53 -8.02 -13.85 5.37
CA CYS A 53 -8.64 -13.55 4.08
C CYS A 53 -7.57 -13.47 3.00
N LYS A 54 -7.77 -14.21 1.91
CA LYS A 54 -6.92 -14.15 0.71
C LYS A 54 -7.41 -13.02 -0.22
N PRO A 55 -6.52 -12.45 -1.06
CA PRO A 55 -6.91 -11.50 -2.09
C PRO A 55 -8.01 -12.10 -2.97
N SER A 56 -9.13 -11.39 -3.09
CA SER A 56 -10.27 -11.72 -3.96
C SER A 56 -10.37 -10.73 -5.11
#